data_AF-A0A2E8QTU2-F1
#
_entry.id   AF-A0A2E8QTU2-F1
#
_cell.length_a   1.000
_cell.length_b   1.000
_cell.length_c   1.000
_cell.angle_alpha   90.00
_cell.angle_beta   90.00
_cell.angle_gamma   90.00
#
_symmetry.space_group_name_H-M   'P 1'
#
loop_
_entity.id
_entity.type
_entity.pdbx_description
1 polymer ?
#
loop_
_entity_poly.entity_id
_entity_poly.type
_entity_poly.pdbx_seq_one_letter_code
_entity_poly.pdbx_strand_id
1 'polypeptide(L)'
;MRVLGLTRLSFALTTVLVCVSCVDADIPLSNTHETPGAVIEAVLLAVESEDREALRSLLLSREEFESYVWPVLPDHENTQLEFFWGTMEMNTRKGLRQLENNYGGIPIEVIGIEMPSEDEVESYEDFTFHTGVKVRVRRLDTGQEGVLPSFDGFLEYRGRWKLLNYHEL
;
A
#
# COMPACT_ATOMS: atom_id res chain seq x y z
N MET A 1 -46.56 -61.07 19.32
CA MET A 1 -46.73 -60.97 17.85
C MET A 1 -47.14 -59.54 17.51
N ARG A 2 -46.55 -59.03 16.42
CA ARG A 2 -46.74 -57.73 15.75
C ARG A 2 -45.92 -56.53 16.26
N VAL A 3 -44.89 -56.31 15.45
CA VAL A 3 -43.91 -55.22 15.31
C VAL A 3 -44.60 -53.97 14.77
N LEU A 4 -44.18 -52.77 15.21
CA LEU A 4 -44.35 -51.53 14.46
C LEU A 4 -43.10 -50.67 14.69
N GLY A 5 -42.31 -50.53 13.61
CA GLY A 5 -41.07 -49.79 13.58
C GLY A 5 -41.30 -48.28 13.49
N LEU A 6 -40.44 -47.52 14.17
CA LEU A 6 -40.30 -46.08 13.97
C LEU A 6 -39.12 -45.81 13.03
N THR A 7 -39.47 -45.23 11.90
CA THR A 7 -38.63 -44.71 10.83
C THR A 7 -37.72 -43.60 11.36
N ARG A 8 -36.40 -43.73 11.15
CA ARG A 8 -35.43 -42.69 11.46
C ARG A 8 -35.55 -41.55 10.45
N LEU A 9 -35.88 -40.36 10.92
CA LEU A 9 -35.91 -39.12 10.15
C LEU A 9 -34.49 -38.53 10.11
N SER A 10 -33.80 -38.66 8.98
CA SER A 10 -32.49 -38.02 8.78
C SER A 10 -32.70 -36.57 8.32
N PHE A 11 -32.42 -35.61 9.21
CA PHE A 11 -32.31 -34.20 8.86
C PHE A 11 -30.99 -33.97 8.11
N ALA A 12 -31.06 -33.72 6.80
CA ALA A 12 -29.92 -33.24 6.03
C ALA A 12 -29.76 -31.73 6.26
N LEU A 13 -28.71 -31.35 6.99
CA LEU A 13 -28.30 -29.97 7.21
C LEU A 13 -27.62 -29.46 5.94
N THR A 14 -28.30 -28.62 5.16
CA THR A 14 -27.76 -28.01 3.95
C THR A 14 -26.93 -26.78 4.34
N THR A 15 -25.60 -26.93 4.38
CA THR A 15 -24.67 -25.81 4.57
C THR A 15 -24.65 -24.96 3.32
N VAL A 16 -25.22 -23.75 3.38
CA VAL A 16 -25.08 -22.74 2.33
C VAL A 16 -23.70 -22.11 2.44
N LEU A 17 -22.78 -22.52 1.57
CA LEU A 17 -21.47 -21.90 1.41
C LEU A 17 -21.67 -20.61 0.59
N VAL A 18 -21.70 -19.45 1.25
CA VAL A 18 -21.68 -18.16 0.57
C VAL A 18 -20.24 -17.90 0.14
N CYS A 19 -19.91 -18.22 -1.10
CA CYS A 19 -18.69 -17.72 -1.73
C CYS A 19 -18.89 -16.22 -1.98
N VAL A 20 -18.28 -15.38 -1.16
CA VAL A 20 -18.06 -13.98 -1.51
C VAL A 20 -17.04 -14.01 -2.64
N SER A 21 -17.52 -13.96 -3.89
CA SER A 21 -16.65 -13.65 -5.01
C SER A 21 -16.18 -12.21 -4.83
N CYS A 22 -14.93 -12.02 -4.40
CA CYS A 22 -14.24 -10.76 -4.65
C CYS A 22 -14.27 -10.57 -6.17
N VAL A 23 -15.15 -9.70 -6.64
CA VAL A 23 -14.96 -9.06 -7.92
C VAL A 23 -13.70 -8.22 -7.72
N ASP A 24 -12.55 -8.77 -8.12
CA ASP A 24 -11.41 -7.91 -8.43
C ASP A 24 -11.92 -6.97 -9.52
N ALA A 25 -12.29 -5.76 -9.12
CA ALA A 25 -12.35 -4.67 -10.07
C ALA A 25 -11.00 -4.69 -10.81
N ASP A 26 -11.03 -4.51 -12.12
CA ASP A 26 -9.82 -4.43 -12.93
C ASP A 26 -8.98 -3.24 -12.41
N ILE A 27 -8.06 -3.54 -11.49
CA ILE A 27 -7.18 -2.57 -10.85
C ILE A 27 -5.91 -2.60 -11.68
N PRO A 28 -5.66 -1.56 -12.47
CA PRO A 28 -4.59 -1.57 -13.45
C PRO A 28 -3.20 -1.38 -12.84
N LEU A 29 -3.15 -1.06 -11.53
CA LEU A 29 -1.92 -0.88 -10.79
C LEU A 29 -1.41 -2.23 -10.28
N SER A 30 -0.15 -2.52 -10.58
CA SER A 30 0.55 -3.70 -10.10
C SER A 30 0.93 -3.56 -8.62
N ASN A 31 1.07 -4.69 -7.91
CA ASN A 31 1.56 -4.76 -6.52
C ASN A 31 0.84 -3.82 -5.55
N THR A 32 -0.48 -3.66 -5.70
CA THR A 32 -1.27 -2.90 -4.74
C THR A 32 -1.64 -3.76 -3.53
N HIS A 33 -1.89 -3.10 -2.41
CA HIS A 33 -2.27 -3.73 -1.15
C HIS A 33 -3.67 -3.31 -0.70
N GLU A 34 -4.26 -4.07 0.23
CA GLU A 34 -5.61 -3.80 0.76
C GLU A 34 -5.65 -2.60 1.72
N THR A 35 -4.53 -2.26 2.33
CA THR A 35 -4.43 -1.21 3.35
C THR A 35 -3.11 -0.47 3.25
N PRO A 36 -3.00 0.78 3.75
CA PRO A 36 -1.72 1.48 3.81
C PRO A 36 -0.72 0.75 4.71
N GLY A 37 -1.20 0.12 5.79
CA GLY A 37 -0.37 -0.69 6.68
C GLY A 37 0.31 -1.85 5.96
N ALA A 38 -0.41 -2.54 5.08
CA ALA A 38 0.17 -3.63 4.30
C ALA A 38 1.25 -3.16 3.29
N VAL A 39 1.12 -1.94 2.74
CA VAL A 39 2.20 -1.34 1.93
C VAL A 39 3.44 -1.08 2.81
N ILE A 40 3.25 -0.47 3.98
CA ILE A 40 4.34 -0.14 4.90
C ILE A 40 5.06 -1.39 5.39
N GLU A 41 4.32 -2.42 5.79
CA GLU A 41 4.88 -3.71 6.20
C GLU A 41 5.70 -4.35 5.08
N ALA A 42 5.20 -4.31 3.83
CA ALA A 42 5.94 -4.82 2.69
C ALA A 42 7.23 -4.01 2.42
N VAL A 43 7.19 -2.68 2.57
CA VAL A 43 8.39 -1.84 2.48
C VAL A 43 9.39 -2.23 3.56
N LEU A 44 8.98 -2.32 4.83
CA LEU A 44 9.88 -2.64 5.94
C LEU A 44 10.50 -4.03 5.79
N LEU A 45 9.72 -5.02 5.36
CA LEU A 45 10.24 -6.35 5.06
C LEU A 45 11.31 -6.30 3.96
N ALA A 46 11.08 -5.52 2.90
CA ALA A 46 12.03 -5.37 1.80
C ALA A 46 13.29 -4.58 2.21
N VAL A 47 13.18 -3.62 3.13
CA VAL A 47 14.34 -2.94 3.73
C VAL A 47 15.14 -3.91 4.60
N GLU A 48 14.47 -4.69 5.45
CA GLU A 48 15.10 -5.69 6.32
C GLU A 48 15.86 -6.73 5.48
N SER A 49 15.28 -7.21 4.38
CA SER A 49 15.91 -8.19 3.49
C SER A 49 16.88 -7.58 2.47
N GLU A 50 17.06 -6.25 2.47
CA GLU A 50 17.81 -5.49 1.46
C GLU A 50 17.35 -5.79 0.01
N ASP A 51 16.06 -6.14 -0.16
CA ASP A 51 15.46 -6.49 -1.44
C ASP A 51 15.05 -5.22 -2.22
N ARG A 52 16.00 -4.75 -3.01
CA ARG A 52 15.82 -3.60 -3.91
C ARG A 52 14.75 -3.79 -4.97
N GLU A 53 14.53 -5.03 -5.41
CA GLU A 53 13.52 -5.32 -6.43
C GLU A 53 12.13 -5.19 -5.82
N ALA A 54 11.92 -5.78 -4.64
CA ALA A 54 10.70 -5.61 -3.88
C ALA A 54 10.42 -4.13 -3.56
N LEU A 55 11.40 -3.37 -3.08
CA LEU A 55 11.24 -1.93 -2.79
C LEU A 55 10.82 -1.12 -4.02
N ARG A 56 11.35 -1.45 -5.20
CA ARG A 56 10.97 -0.81 -6.47
C ARG A 56 9.58 -1.22 -6.93
N SER A 57 9.19 -2.48 -6.71
CA SER A 57 7.89 -3.01 -7.12
C SER A 57 6.70 -2.39 -6.37
N LEU A 58 6.94 -1.88 -5.16
CA LEU A 58 5.96 -1.22 -4.29
C LEU A 58 5.70 0.24 -4.67
N LEU A 59 6.63 0.87 -5.41
CA LEU A 59 6.49 2.23 -5.91
C LEU A 59 5.57 2.28 -7.13
N LEU A 60 4.78 3.34 -7.23
CA LEU A 60 4.08 3.67 -8.46
C LEU A 60 5.09 3.79 -9.60
N SER A 61 4.87 3.02 -10.68
CA SER A 61 5.76 3.05 -11.83
C SER A 61 5.52 4.30 -12.68
N ARG A 62 6.49 4.63 -13.54
CA ARG A 62 6.32 5.73 -14.49
C ARG A 62 5.14 5.47 -15.42
N GLU A 63 5.04 4.26 -15.94
CA GLU A 63 4.00 3.84 -16.87
C GLU A 63 2.61 3.89 -16.22
N GLU A 64 2.51 3.48 -14.96
CA GLU A 64 1.28 3.57 -14.17
C GLU A 64 0.89 5.03 -13.92
N PHE A 65 1.85 5.88 -13.53
CA PHE A 65 1.62 7.30 -13.31
C PHE A 65 1.17 7.99 -14.61
N GLU A 66 1.87 7.77 -15.71
CA GLU A 66 1.56 8.34 -17.04
C GLU A 66 0.18 7.90 -17.55
N SER A 67 -0.20 6.65 -17.30
CA SER A 67 -1.46 6.09 -17.82
C SER A 67 -2.68 6.46 -17.00
N TYR A 68 -2.55 6.51 -15.66
CA TYR A 68 -3.71 6.54 -14.76
C TYR A 68 -3.79 7.77 -13.87
N VAL A 69 -2.67 8.45 -13.63
CA VAL A 69 -2.60 9.58 -12.69
C VAL A 69 -2.42 10.89 -13.44
N TRP A 70 -1.38 10.99 -14.27
CA TRP A 70 -0.99 12.20 -14.98
C TRP A 70 -2.12 12.85 -15.80
N PRO A 71 -2.95 12.10 -16.57
CA PRO A 71 -4.00 12.71 -17.39
C PRO A 71 -5.10 13.41 -16.57
N VAL A 72 -5.20 13.12 -15.27
CA VAL A 72 -6.24 13.64 -14.37
C VAL A 72 -5.71 14.79 -13.51
N LEU A 73 -4.39 14.89 -13.33
CA LEU A 73 -3.75 15.95 -12.53
C LEU A 73 -3.87 17.31 -13.21
N PRO A 74 -4.28 18.40 -12.54
CA PRO A 74 -4.38 19.73 -13.16
C PRO A 74 -3.04 20.26 -13.71
N ASP A 75 -1.92 19.79 -13.14
CA ASP A 75 -0.57 20.16 -13.57
C ASP A 75 -0.25 19.74 -15.01
N HIS A 76 -0.95 18.74 -15.57
CA HIS A 76 -0.71 18.26 -16.93
C HIS A 76 -0.95 19.34 -18.00
N GLU A 77 -1.74 20.36 -17.69
CA GLU A 77 -2.01 21.48 -18.59
C GLU A 77 -0.84 22.47 -18.69
N ASN A 78 0.00 22.54 -17.65
CA ASN A 78 0.98 23.61 -17.47
C ASN A 78 2.43 23.10 -17.37
N THR A 79 2.62 21.80 -17.18
CA THR A 79 3.92 21.16 -16.95
C THR A 79 4.09 19.95 -17.86
N GLN A 80 5.32 19.63 -18.25
CA GLN A 80 5.62 18.40 -18.99
C GLN A 80 5.77 17.24 -18.01
N LEU A 81 5.24 16.06 -18.36
CA LEU A 81 5.35 14.83 -17.58
C LEU A 81 6.79 14.58 -17.12
N GLU A 82 7.75 14.71 -18.03
CA GLU A 82 9.18 14.49 -17.79
C GLU A 82 9.74 15.36 -16.67
N PHE A 83 9.29 16.61 -16.58
CA PHE A 83 9.72 17.53 -15.53
C PHE A 83 9.14 17.13 -14.17
N PHE A 84 7.84 16.84 -14.13
CA PHE A 84 7.15 16.43 -12.91
C PHE A 84 7.69 15.09 -12.40
N TRP A 85 7.71 14.08 -13.26
CA TRP A 85 8.22 12.75 -12.97
C TRP A 85 9.70 12.77 -12.60
N GLY A 86 10.52 13.53 -13.32
CA GLY A 86 11.96 13.63 -13.02
C GLY A 86 12.24 14.21 -11.62
N THR A 87 11.40 15.13 -11.16
CA THR A 87 11.47 15.67 -9.79
C THR A 87 11.10 14.62 -8.75
N MET A 88 9.98 13.92 -8.97
CA MET A 88 9.54 12.82 -8.09
C MET A 88 10.57 11.68 -8.03
N GLU A 89 11.10 11.24 -9.17
CA GLU A 89 12.10 10.17 -9.26
C GLU A 89 13.39 10.56 -8.53
N MET A 90 13.83 11.81 -8.67
CA MET A 90 15.01 12.31 -7.97
C MET A 90 14.83 12.24 -6.45
N ASN A 91 13.70 12.71 -5.93
CA ASN A 91 13.38 12.68 -4.50
C ASN A 91 13.25 11.24 -3.99
N THR A 92 12.51 10.41 -4.74
CA THR A 92 12.33 8.97 -4.46
C THR A 92 13.67 8.27 -4.31
N ARG A 93 14.59 8.49 -5.26
CA ARG A 93 15.91 7.86 -5.27
C ARG A 93 16.77 8.33 -4.09
N LYS A 94 16.62 9.58 -3.64
CA LYS A 94 17.34 10.09 -2.46
C LYS A 94 16.76 9.49 -1.17
N GLY A 95 15.44 9.54 -1.00
CA GLY A 95 14.73 8.98 0.15
C GLY A 95 14.99 7.48 0.29
N LEU A 96 14.90 6.72 -0.80
CA LEU A 96 15.18 5.28 -0.79
C LEU A 96 16.61 4.96 -0.34
N ARG A 97 17.62 5.67 -0.86
CA ARG A 97 19.01 5.48 -0.40
C ARG A 97 19.19 5.81 1.07
N GLN A 98 18.52 6.83 1.58
CA GLN A 98 18.58 7.16 3.01
C GLN A 98 17.91 6.08 3.85
N LEU A 99 16.75 5.58 3.41
CA LEU A 99 16.04 4.46 4.05
C LEU A 99 16.95 3.22 4.13
N GLU A 100 17.52 2.80 3.00
CA GLU A 100 18.46 1.67 2.93
C GLU A 100 19.70 1.88 3.82
N ASN A 101 20.33 3.06 3.76
CA ASN A 101 21.55 3.32 4.54
C ASN A 101 21.33 3.31 6.05
N ASN A 102 20.15 3.74 6.50
CA ASN A 102 19.84 3.89 7.93
C ASN A 102 19.20 2.63 8.53
N TYR A 103 18.50 1.85 7.73
CA TYR A 103 17.60 0.78 8.18
C TYR A 103 17.80 -0.57 7.47
N GLY A 104 18.60 -0.63 6.41
CA GLY A 104 18.88 -1.89 5.69
C GLY A 104 19.44 -2.96 6.63
N GLY A 105 18.90 -4.18 6.52
CA GLY A 105 19.30 -5.32 7.34
C GLY A 105 18.84 -5.25 8.81
N ILE A 106 18.09 -4.22 9.21
CA ILE A 106 17.59 -4.04 10.57
C ILE A 106 16.12 -4.47 10.64
N PRO A 107 15.75 -5.39 11.54
CA PRO A 107 14.36 -5.77 11.76
C PRO A 107 13.60 -4.62 12.43
N ILE A 108 12.49 -4.19 11.82
CA ILE A 108 11.69 -3.04 12.24
C ILE A 108 10.21 -3.44 12.30
N GLU A 109 9.55 -3.07 13.40
CA GLU A 109 8.09 -3.25 13.54
C GLU A 109 7.36 -1.90 13.44
N VAL A 110 6.16 -1.92 12.85
CA VAL A 110 5.23 -0.77 12.87
C VAL A 110 4.51 -0.74 14.21
N ILE A 111 4.58 0.39 14.91
CA ILE A 111 3.87 0.61 16.19
C ILE A 111 2.76 1.66 16.09
N GLY A 112 2.63 2.33 14.94
CA GLY A 112 1.51 3.21 14.67
C GLY A 112 1.60 3.88 13.30
N ILE A 113 0.44 4.15 12.71
CA ILE A 113 0.30 4.88 11.45
C ILE A 113 -0.67 6.03 11.72
N GLU A 114 -0.25 7.25 11.40
CA GLU A 114 -1.07 8.45 11.45
C GLU A 114 -1.31 8.89 10.00
N MET A 115 -2.56 8.74 9.56
CA MET A 115 -3.00 9.20 8.24
C MET A 115 -3.40 10.67 8.31
N PRO A 116 -3.26 11.43 7.21
CA PRO A 116 -3.86 12.75 7.10
C PRO A 116 -5.38 12.68 7.32
N SER A 117 -5.96 13.79 7.77
CA SER A 117 -7.40 13.95 7.87
C SER A 117 -8.06 14.08 6.49
N GLU A 118 -9.37 13.85 6.40
CA GLU A 118 -10.11 13.89 5.11
C GLU A 118 -10.04 15.24 4.40
N ASP A 119 -9.81 16.34 5.12
CA ASP A 119 -9.62 17.68 4.58
C ASP A 119 -8.17 17.97 4.15
N GLU A 120 -7.23 17.08 4.44
CA GLU A 120 -5.81 17.18 4.09
C GLU A 120 -5.41 16.28 2.90
N VAL A 121 -6.32 15.43 2.41
CA VAL A 121 -6.08 14.56 1.25
C VAL A 121 -6.51 15.22 -0.05
N GLU A 122 -5.83 14.86 -1.14
CA GLU A 122 -6.18 15.33 -2.47
C GLU A 122 -6.93 14.22 -3.24
N SER A 123 -8.22 14.45 -3.51
CA SER A 123 -9.09 13.44 -4.11
C SER A 123 -9.43 13.74 -5.56
N TYR A 124 -9.41 12.69 -6.38
CA TYR A 124 -9.75 12.64 -7.79
C TYR A 124 -10.83 11.58 -8.02
N GLU A 125 -11.33 11.45 -9.25
CA GLU A 125 -12.43 10.53 -9.56
C GLU A 125 -12.08 9.06 -9.22
N ASP A 126 -10.88 8.61 -9.56
CA ASP A 126 -10.46 7.21 -9.40
C ASP A 126 -9.47 6.98 -8.25
N PHE A 127 -8.89 8.05 -7.69
CA PHE A 127 -7.82 7.94 -6.71
C PHE A 127 -7.74 9.09 -5.71
N THR A 128 -7.08 8.84 -4.60
CA THR A 128 -6.78 9.84 -3.56
C THR A 128 -5.29 9.79 -3.21
N PHE A 129 -4.66 10.96 -3.12
CA PHE A 129 -3.32 11.09 -2.55
C PHE A 129 -3.39 11.36 -1.05
N HIS A 130 -2.67 10.53 -0.32
CA HIS A 130 -2.47 10.65 1.11
C HIS A 130 -1.04 11.11 1.37
N THR A 131 -0.83 12.42 1.48
CA THR A 131 0.48 13.00 1.83
C THR A 131 0.58 13.20 3.35
N GLY A 132 1.81 13.31 3.87
CA GLY A 132 2.00 13.58 5.30
C GLY A 132 1.73 12.40 6.24
N VAL A 133 1.65 11.17 5.71
CA VAL A 133 1.51 9.94 6.51
C VAL A 133 2.73 9.79 7.43
N LYS A 134 2.50 9.65 8.74
CA LYS A 134 3.58 9.40 9.71
C LYS A 134 3.53 7.95 10.17
N VAL A 135 4.65 7.26 10.01
CA VAL A 135 4.80 5.87 10.44
C VAL A 135 5.69 5.82 11.66
N ARG A 136 5.13 5.49 12.82
CA ARG A 136 5.90 5.20 14.03
C ARG A 136 6.39 3.77 13.98
N VAL A 137 7.69 3.59 14.19
CA VAL A 137 8.36 2.30 14.14
C VAL A 137 9.18 2.05 15.40
N ARG A 138 9.45 0.78 15.68
CA ARG A 138 10.43 0.35 16.69
C ARG A 138 11.46 -0.57 16.02
N ARG A 139 12.74 -0.29 16.25
CA ARG A 139 13.82 -1.20 15.86
C ARG A 139 13.86 -2.37 16.83
N LEU A 140 13.82 -3.60 16.33
CA LEU A 140 13.81 -4.79 17.18
C LEU A 140 15.19 -5.14 17.75
N ASP A 141 16.27 -4.62 17.16
CA ASP A 141 17.65 -4.82 17.62
C ASP A 141 18.01 -4.01 18.88
N THR A 142 17.42 -2.84 19.04
CA THR A 142 17.77 -1.83 20.05
C THR A 142 16.58 -1.42 20.91
N GLY A 143 15.35 -1.70 20.47
CA GLY A 143 14.12 -1.19 21.07
C GLY A 143 13.88 0.30 20.81
N GLN A 144 14.72 0.96 20.01
CA GLN A 144 14.59 2.39 19.73
C GLN A 144 13.33 2.66 18.90
N GLU A 145 12.51 3.59 19.38
CA GLU A 145 11.32 4.07 18.68
C GLU A 145 11.59 5.38 17.94
N GLY A 146 10.87 5.60 16.84
CA GLY A 146 10.95 6.83 16.07
C GLY A 146 9.85 6.92 15.01
N VAL A 147 9.81 8.05 14.31
CA VAL A 147 9.02 8.18 13.08
C VAL A 147 9.93 7.83 11.91
N LEU A 148 9.52 6.89 11.07
CA LEU A 148 10.25 6.53 9.87
C LEU A 148 10.13 7.68 8.87
N PRO A 149 11.22 8.40 8.59
CA PRO A 149 11.11 9.63 7.85
C PRO A 149 11.53 9.25 6.41
N SER A 150 10.56 8.93 5.55
CA SER A 150 10.83 8.52 4.16
C SER A 150 9.59 8.46 3.27
N PHE A 151 8.38 8.27 3.79
CA PHE A 151 7.18 8.19 2.96
C PHE A 151 6.69 9.60 2.61
N ASP A 152 6.66 9.95 1.31
CA ASP A 152 6.16 11.27 0.87
C ASP A 152 4.64 11.22 0.66
N GLY A 153 4.15 10.16 0.02
CA GLY A 153 2.72 9.95 -0.17
C GLY A 153 2.34 8.53 -0.53
N PHE A 154 1.08 8.22 -0.29
CA PHE A 154 0.42 6.99 -0.74
C PHE A 154 -0.65 7.33 -1.77
N LEU A 155 -0.83 6.44 -2.74
CA LEU A 155 -1.93 6.46 -3.68
C LEU A 155 -2.95 5.41 -3.25
N GLU A 156 -4.18 5.85 -3.00
CA GLU A 156 -5.34 4.95 -2.90
C GLU A 156 -6.08 4.99 -4.24
N TYR A 157 -6.01 3.91 -5.02
CA TYR A 157 -6.67 3.78 -6.31
C TYR A 157 -7.78 2.74 -6.20
N ARG A 158 -9.04 3.17 -6.29
CA ARG A 158 -10.24 2.30 -6.16
C ARG A 158 -10.17 1.35 -4.94
N GLY A 159 -9.76 1.88 -3.79
CA GLY A 159 -9.65 1.12 -2.53
C GLY A 159 -8.39 0.24 -2.40
N ARG A 160 -7.44 0.37 -3.32
CA ARG A 160 -6.15 -0.33 -3.28
C ARG A 160 -5.00 0.64 -3.08
N TRP A 161 -4.02 0.23 -2.29
CA TRP A 161 -2.97 1.11 -1.80
C TRP A 161 -1.64 0.82 -2.46
N LYS A 162 -0.91 1.87 -2.82
CA LYS A 162 0.46 1.80 -3.34
C LYS A 162 1.28 2.98 -2.83
N LEU A 163 2.60 2.81 -2.76
CA LEU A 163 3.49 3.91 -2.40
C LEU A 163 3.69 4.82 -3.61
N LEU A 164 3.46 6.12 -3.46
CA LEU A 164 3.67 7.08 -4.54
C LEU A 164 5.17 7.32 -4.77
N ASN A 165 5.85 7.72 -3.70
CA ASN A 165 7.25 8.13 -3.73
C ASN A 165 7.84 8.22 -2.31
N TYR A 166 9.17 8.37 -2.26
CA TYR A 166 9.89 8.68 -1.02
C TYR A 166 10.29 10.17 -0.96
N HIS A 167 10.35 10.71 0.26
CA HIS A 167 10.80 12.08 0.55
C HIS A 167 12.28 12.09 0.92
N GLU A 168 12.99 13.17 0.60
CA GLU A 168 14.35 13.43 1.10
C GLU A 168 14.27 14.06 2.50
N LEU A 169 15.03 13.54 3.46
CA LEU A 169 15.16 14.14 4.81
C LEU A 169 15.99 15.40 4.86
#